data_AF-A0A6N0I0G6-F1
#
_entry.id   AF-A0A6N0I0G6-F1
#
_cell.length_a   1.000
_cell.length_b   1.000
_cell.length_c   1.000
_cell.angle_alpha   90.00
_cell.angle_beta   90.00
_cell.angle_gamma   90.00
#
_symmetry.space_group_name_H-M   'P 1'
#
loop_
_entity.id
_entity.type
_entity.pdbx_description
1 polymer ?
#
loop_
_entity_poly.entity_id
_entity_poly.type
_entity_poly.pdbx_seq_one_letter_code
_entity_poly.pdbx_strand_id
1 'polypeptide(L)'
;MKKRAKKIALVVVGVIATTTVVACNQYKGSTPEELAEWMMEKVVDKLELNEQQTAKLVLLKDELLVVKREMGTTRDVAKRTLDEMLQQPTLDQAAANRLVKLHTETVSDRAPEVIAALAGFYDELNLEQQAYIRDKMDRHLEHRGHFGRH
;
A
#
# COMPACT_ATOMS: atom_id res chain seq x y z
N MET A 1 5.10 -0.56 -14.30
CA MET A 1 5.44 -1.36 -13.09
C MET A 1 5.20 -0.63 -11.76
N LYS A 2 5.17 0.72 -11.71
CA LYS A 2 4.73 1.56 -10.56
C LYS A 2 3.31 1.28 -10.01
N LYS A 3 2.53 0.46 -10.71
CA LYS A 3 1.20 0.00 -10.27
C LYS A 3 1.26 -1.25 -9.39
N ARG A 4 2.39 -1.97 -9.28
CA ARG A 4 2.46 -3.27 -8.59
C ARG A 4 2.74 -3.15 -7.09
N ALA A 5 3.65 -2.26 -6.67
CA ALA A 5 3.88 -1.96 -5.25
C ALA A 5 2.66 -1.29 -4.58
N LYS A 6 1.96 -0.40 -5.30
CA LYS A 6 0.66 0.17 -4.87
C LYS A 6 -0.48 -0.85 -4.79
N LYS A 7 -0.33 -2.03 -5.38
CA LYS A 7 -1.36 -3.08 -5.39
C LYS A 7 -1.26 -3.99 -4.18
N ILE A 8 -0.07 -4.27 -3.67
CA ILE A 8 0.11 -5.20 -2.54
C ILE A 8 -0.40 -4.58 -1.23
N ALA A 9 -0.09 -3.30 -0.97
CA ALA A 9 -0.70 -2.56 0.14
C ALA A 9 -2.24 -2.45 0.00
N LEU A 10 -2.74 -2.49 -1.24
CA LEU A 10 -4.15 -2.33 -1.55
C LEU A 10 -4.94 -3.65 -1.53
N VAL A 11 -4.29 -4.80 -1.30
CA VAL A 11 -4.99 -6.09 -1.13
C VAL A 11 -5.57 -6.22 0.29
N VAL A 12 -4.91 -5.65 1.31
CA VAL A 12 -5.51 -5.52 2.67
C VAL A 12 -6.28 -4.21 2.81
N VAL A 13 -5.82 -3.11 2.20
CA VAL A 13 -6.44 -1.78 2.30
C VAL A 13 -7.65 -1.59 1.35
N GLY A 14 -7.74 -2.35 0.25
CA GLY A 14 -8.84 -2.27 -0.72
C GLY A 14 -10.19 -2.75 -0.20
N VAL A 15 -10.17 -3.54 0.88
CA VAL A 15 -11.35 -4.14 1.54
C VAL A 15 -12.20 -3.08 2.27
N ILE A 16 -11.61 -1.97 2.71
CA ILE A 16 -12.30 -0.91 3.47
C ILE A 16 -12.54 0.37 2.65
N ALA A 17 -11.71 0.62 1.64
CA ALA A 17 -11.72 1.89 0.90
C ALA A 17 -12.96 2.14 0.01
N THR A 18 -13.77 1.12 -0.29
CA THR A 18 -14.95 1.28 -1.18
C THR A 18 -16.17 1.85 -0.47
N THR A 19 -16.36 1.61 0.83
CA THR A 19 -17.48 2.19 1.59
C THR A 19 -17.26 3.63 2.05
N THR A 20 -16.05 4.19 1.91
CA THR A 20 -15.69 5.48 2.52
C THR A 20 -15.04 6.47 1.54
N VAL A 21 -15.37 6.41 0.24
CA VAL A 21 -15.01 7.49 -0.69
C VAL A 21 -15.58 8.86 -0.23
N VAL A 22 -16.62 8.87 0.63
CA VAL A 22 -17.16 10.08 1.27
C VAL A 22 -16.31 10.58 2.46
N ALA A 23 -15.54 9.73 3.15
CA ALA A 23 -14.75 10.12 4.33
C ALA A 23 -13.28 10.48 4.01
N CYS A 24 -12.72 10.09 2.86
CA CYS A 24 -11.38 10.57 2.46
C CYS A 24 -11.32 12.09 2.24
N ASN A 25 -12.46 12.77 2.08
CA ASN A 25 -12.50 14.23 2.00
C ASN A 25 -12.30 14.91 3.37
N GLN A 26 -12.54 14.21 4.49
CA GLN A 26 -12.29 14.71 5.85
C GLN A 26 -10.82 14.59 6.30
N TYR A 27 -10.01 13.77 5.62
CA TYR A 27 -8.58 13.55 5.91
C TYR A 27 -7.66 14.31 4.94
N LYS A 28 -8.14 15.42 4.34
CA LYS A 28 -7.30 16.33 3.54
C LYS A 28 -6.29 17.03 4.46
N GLY A 29 -5.06 16.50 4.52
CA GLY A 29 -3.94 17.07 5.27
C GLY A 29 -3.31 16.14 6.31
N SER A 30 -3.88 14.96 6.53
CA SER A 30 -3.38 14.01 7.54
C SER A 30 -2.07 13.33 7.14
N THR A 31 -1.25 13.04 8.14
CA THR A 31 0.02 12.35 7.96
C THR A 31 -0.19 10.90 7.52
N PRO A 32 0.78 10.29 6.83
CA PRO A 32 0.74 8.86 6.50
C PRO A 32 0.43 7.95 7.68
N GLU A 33 0.96 8.29 8.85
CA GLU A 33 0.79 7.62 10.13
C GLU A 33 -0.65 7.74 10.64
N GLU A 34 -1.21 8.95 10.72
CA GLU A 34 -2.62 9.16 11.12
C GLU A 34 -3.60 8.39 10.25
N LEU A 35 -3.35 8.38 8.94
CA LEU A 35 -4.18 7.62 8.01
C LEU A 35 -4.07 6.11 8.27
N ALA A 36 -2.88 5.61 8.60
CA ALA A 36 -2.65 4.21 8.88
C ALA A 36 -3.31 3.78 10.19
N GLU A 37 -3.27 4.62 11.23
CA GLU A 37 -3.97 4.37 12.50
C GLU A 37 -5.49 4.34 12.30
N TRP A 38 -6.05 5.34 11.62
CA TRP A 38 -7.47 5.36 11.32
C TRP A 38 -7.92 4.12 10.53
N MET A 39 -7.11 3.69 9.55
CA MET A 39 -7.39 2.45 8.81
C MET A 39 -7.34 1.22 9.72
N MET A 40 -6.33 1.12 10.59
CA MET A 40 -6.19 0.02 11.55
C MET A 40 -7.43 -0.08 12.44
N GLU A 41 -7.88 1.03 13.04
CA GLU A 41 -9.09 1.08 13.87
C GLU A 41 -10.32 0.55 13.11
N LYS A 42 -10.44 0.88 11.81
CA LYS A 42 -11.54 0.38 10.98
C LYS A 42 -11.42 -1.11 10.67
N VAL A 43 -10.21 -1.64 10.47
CA VAL A 43 -10.02 -3.09 10.28
C VAL A 43 -10.40 -3.83 11.56
N VAL A 44 -9.96 -3.34 12.73
CA VAL A 44 -10.27 -3.93 14.04
C VAL A 44 -11.78 -3.97 14.27
N ASP A 45 -12.48 -2.86 14.04
CA ASP A 45 -13.95 -2.77 14.16
C ASP A 45 -14.67 -3.70 13.17
N LYS A 46 -14.24 -3.72 11.90
CA LYS A 46 -14.98 -4.42 10.84
C LYS A 46 -14.80 -5.93 10.85
N LEU A 47 -13.64 -6.41 11.28
CA LEU A 47 -13.35 -7.84 11.42
C LEU A 47 -13.56 -8.33 12.86
N GLU A 48 -13.95 -7.44 13.78
CA GLU A 48 -14.08 -7.74 15.21
C GLU A 48 -12.84 -8.46 15.74
N LEU A 49 -11.67 -7.86 15.49
CA LEU A 49 -10.40 -8.50 15.80
C LEU A 49 -10.21 -8.64 17.32
N ASN A 50 -9.72 -9.80 17.73
CA ASN A 50 -9.26 -10.00 19.10
C ASN A 50 -7.86 -9.38 19.34
N GLU A 51 -7.36 -9.43 20.56
CA GLU A 51 -6.06 -8.85 20.94
C GLU A 51 -4.89 -9.44 20.14
N GLN A 52 -4.87 -10.75 19.95
CA GLN A 52 -3.81 -11.46 19.23
C GLN A 52 -3.80 -11.08 17.74
N GLN A 53 -4.97 -11.03 17.10
CA GLN A 53 -5.15 -10.61 15.72
C GLN A 53 -4.78 -9.13 15.52
N THR A 54 -5.15 -8.29 16.48
CA THR A 54 -4.82 -6.85 16.48
C THR A 54 -3.32 -6.64 16.57
N ALA A 55 -2.60 -7.42 17.39
CA ALA A 55 -1.14 -7.36 17.46
C ALA A 55 -0.48 -7.70 16.10
N LYS A 56 -0.99 -8.70 15.38
CA LYS A 56 -0.51 -9.02 14.02
C LYS A 56 -0.80 -7.91 13.01
N LEU A 57 -1.96 -7.27 13.12
CA LEU A 57 -2.32 -6.13 12.29
C LEU A 57 -1.39 -4.93 12.53
N VAL A 58 -0.99 -4.66 13.78
CA VAL A 58 -0.01 -3.61 14.11
C VAL A 58 1.32 -3.87 13.43
N LEU A 59 1.83 -5.10 13.49
CA LEU A 59 3.09 -5.47 12.82
C LEU A 59 3.01 -5.22 11.30
N LEU A 60 1.89 -5.62 10.68
CA LEU A 60 1.66 -5.35 9.26
C LEU A 60 1.60 -3.86 8.95
N LYS A 61 0.92 -3.06 9.80
CA LYS A 61 0.85 -1.60 9.66
C LYS A 61 2.25 -0.98 9.70
N ASP A 62 3.07 -1.39 10.66
CA ASP A 62 4.41 -0.83 10.85
C ASP A 62 5.32 -1.12 9.65
N GLU A 63 5.31 -2.35 9.13
CA GLU A 63 6.05 -2.71 7.90
C GLU A 63 5.58 -1.89 6.69
N LEU A 64 4.26 -1.71 6.53
CA LEU A 64 3.72 -0.87 5.45
C LEU A 64 4.13 0.60 5.59
N LEU A 65 4.22 1.13 6.81
CA LEU A 65 4.69 2.49 7.07
C LEU A 65 6.18 2.63 6.73
N VAL A 66 7.01 1.66 7.07
CA VAL A 66 8.43 1.63 6.69
C VAL A 66 8.57 1.69 5.17
N VAL A 67 7.88 0.80 4.45
CA VAL A 67 7.90 0.80 2.97
C VAL A 67 7.44 2.13 2.41
N LYS A 68 6.39 2.73 2.98
CA LYS A 68 5.87 4.02 2.51
C LYS A 68 6.88 5.15 2.69
N ARG A 69 7.59 5.20 3.81
CA ARG A 69 8.64 6.20 4.07
C ARG A 69 9.79 6.05 3.08
N GLU A 70 10.30 4.84 2.88
CA GLU A 70 11.42 4.59 1.96
C GLU A 70 11.06 4.86 0.50
N MET A 71 9.84 4.48 0.09
CA MET A 71 9.31 4.84 -1.22
C MET A 71 9.11 6.35 -1.37
N GLY A 72 8.77 7.04 -0.28
CA GLY A 72 8.70 8.50 -0.22
C GLY A 72 10.06 9.14 -0.52
N THR A 73 11.10 8.72 0.21
CA THR A 73 12.48 9.16 0.00
C THR A 73 12.94 8.89 -1.44
N THR A 74 12.71 7.67 -1.93
CA THR A 74 13.06 7.26 -3.30
C THR A 74 12.35 8.12 -4.34
N ARG A 75 11.08 8.46 -4.11
CA ARG A 75 10.30 9.33 -5.00
C ARG A 75 10.85 10.75 -5.03
N ASP A 76 11.25 11.29 -3.88
CA ASP A 76 11.73 12.66 -3.80
C ASP A 76 13.13 12.80 -4.43
N VAL A 77 13.99 11.78 -4.28
CA VAL A 77 15.23 11.65 -5.08
C VAL A 77 14.91 11.57 -6.57
N ALA A 78 13.98 10.69 -6.96
CA ALA A 78 13.61 10.53 -8.36
C ALA A 78 13.06 11.82 -8.98
N LYS A 79 12.29 12.62 -8.23
CA LYS A 79 11.82 13.93 -8.70
C LYS A 79 12.98 14.87 -8.99
N ARG A 80 13.91 15.04 -8.03
CA ARG A 80 15.08 15.92 -8.21
C ARG A 80 15.93 15.49 -9.40
N THR A 81 16.24 14.20 -9.50
CA THR A 81 17.01 13.67 -10.63
C THR A 81 16.27 13.84 -11.96
N LEU A 82 14.95 13.67 -11.99
CA LEU A 82 14.17 13.95 -13.21
C LEU A 82 14.19 15.42 -13.59
N ASP A 83 14.03 16.33 -12.61
CA ASP A 83 14.09 17.78 -12.85
C ASP A 83 15.46 18.19 -13.42
N GLU A 84 16.56 17.64 -12.88
CA GLU A 84 17.92 17.84 -13.40
C GLU A 84 18.10 17.28 -14.82
N MET A 85 17.58 16.07 -15.08
CA MET A 85 17.66 15.43 -16.39
C MET A 85 16.90 16.22 -17.48
N LEU A 86 15.78 16.85 -17.12
CA LEU A 86 14.98 17.65 -18.05
C LEU A 86 15.61 19.01 -18.37
N GLN A 87 16.56 19.49 -17.57
CA GLN A 87 17.32 20.71 -17.85
C GLN A 87 18.47 20.51 -18.83
N GLN A 88 18.83 19.25 -19.12
CA GLN A 88 19.90 18.91 -20.07
C GLN A 88 19.36 18.83 -21.51
N PRO A 89 20.19 19.16 -22.53
CA PRO A 89 19.78 19.08 -23.94
C PRO A 89 19.50 17.65 -24.42
N THR A 90 19.98 16.64 -23.68
CA THR A 90 19.74 15.23 -23.96
C THR A 90 19.43 14.48 -22.68
N LEU A 91 18.58 13.46 -22.78
CA LEU A 91 18.20 12.62 -21.65
C LEU A 91 19.36 11.71 -21.23
N ASP A 92 19.80 11.81 -19.97
CA ASP A 92 20.76 10.86 -19.38
C ASP A 92 20.07 9.50 -19.12
N GLN A 93 20.21 8.58 -20.07
CA GLN A 93 19.66 7.23 -19.95
C GLN A 93 20.23 6.45 -18.75
N ALA A 94 21.49 6.68 -18.38
CA ALA A 94 22.12 6.01 -17.26
C ALA A 94 21.47 6.47 -15.93
N ALA A 95 21.18 7.76 -15.80
CA ALA A 95 20.44 8.31 -14.65
C ALA A 95 19.03 7.72 -14.55
N ALA A 96 18.28 7.65 -15.67
CA ALA A 96 16.96 7.02 -15.68
C ALA A 96 17.01 5.55 -15.21
N ASN A 97 17.97 4.78 -15.72
CA ASN A 97 18.13 3.38 -15.33
C ASN A 97 18.49 3.22 -13.85
N ARG A 98 19.34 4.10 -13.30
CA ARG A 98 19.65 4.13 -11.87
C ARG A 98 18.40 4.36 -11.01
N LEU A 99 17.50 5.27 -11.40
CA LEU A 99 16.24 5.51 -10.68
C LEU A 99 15.31 4.29 -10.69
N VAL A 100 15.21 3.60 -11.82
CA VAL A 100 14.39 2.38 -11.93
C VAL A 100 14.98 1.26 -11.08
N LYS A 101 16.31 1.11 -11.12
CA LYS A 101 17.03 0.12 -10.31
C LYS A 101 16.82 0.38 -8.82
N LEU A 102 17.03 1.62 -8.35
CA LEU A 102 16.78 2.02 -6.98
C LEU A 102 15.36 1.65 -6.52
N HIS A 103 14.33 2.01 -7.29
CA HIS A 103 12.95 1.68 -6.94
C HIS A 103 12.69 0.17 -6.90
N THR A 104 13.33 -0.59 -7.79
CA THR A 104 13.17 -2.04 -7.85
C THR A 104 13.85 -2.72 -6.68
N GLU A 105 15.06 -2.28 -6.32
CA GLU A 105 15.81 -2.75 -5.15
C GLU A 105 15.03 -2.47 -3.87
N THR A 106 14.55 -1.24 -3.64
CA THR A 106 13.77 -0.93 -2.44
C THR A 106 12.51 -1.79 -2.33
N VAL A 107 11.83 -2.12 -3.45
CA VAL A 107 10.69 -3.05 -3.40
C VAL A 107 11.15 -4.48 -3.11
N SER A 108 12.22 -4.93 -3.77
CA SER A 108 12.74 -6.28 -3.62
C SER A 108 13.22 -6.55 -2.20
N ASP A 109 13.87 -5.57 -1.59
CA ASP A 109 14.47 -5.66 -0.26
C ASP A 109 13.40 -5.67 0.85
N ARG A 110 12.24 -5.05 0.60
CA ARG A 110 11.13 -4.96 1.58
C ARG A 110 10.01 -5.95 1.37
N ALA A 111 9.98 -6.61 0.22
CA ALA A 111 8.90 -7.54 -0.11
C ALA A 111 8.80 -8.72 0.88
N PRO A 112 9.91 -9.38 1.30
CA PRO A 112 9.83 -10.52 2.21
C PRO A 112 9.17 -10.18 3.55
N GLU A 113 9.51 -9.06 4.16
CA GLU A 113 9.01 -8.62 5.47
C GLU A 113 7.52 -8.30 5.41
N VAL A 114 7.10 -7.56 4.38
CA VAL A 114 5.67 -7.26 4.17
C VAL A 114 4.86 -8.53 3.91
N ILE A 115 5.40 -9.46 3.11
CA ILE A 115 4.74 -10.75 2.84
C ILE A 115 4.62 -11.56 4.13
N ALA A 116 5.69 -11.62 4.93
CA ALA A 116 5.68 -12.35 6.19
C ALA A 116 4.68 -11.76 7.20
N ALA A 117 4.66 -10.43 7.35
CA ALA A 117 3.70 -9.76 8.23
C ALA A 117 2.25 -9.94 7.75
N LEU A 118 2.03 -9.91 6.43
CA LEU A 118 0.72 -10.15 5.84
C LEU A 118 0.24 -11.57 6.10
N ALA A 119 1.08 -12.58 5.85
CA ALA A 119 0.77 -13.97 6.13
C ALA A 119 0.46 -14.17 7.62
N GLY A 120 1.31 -13.63 8.50
CA GLY A 120 1.11 -13.70 9.95
C GLY A 120 -0.18 -13.05 10.44
N PHE A 121 -0.68 -12.00 9.77
CA PHE A 121 -2.01 -11.45 10.05
C PHE A 121 -3.13 -12.34 9.51
N TYR A 122 -3.05 -12.73 8.24
CA TYR A 122 -4.10 -13.50 7.58
C TYR A 122 -4.32 -14.89 8.20
N ASP A 123 -3.24 -15.57 8.57
CA ASP A 123 -3.27 -16.92 9.14
C ASP A 123 -3.81 -16.92 10.58
N GLU A 124 -3.77 -15.78 11.28
CA GLU A 124 -4.35 -15.60 12.62
C GLU A 124 -5.87 -15.31 12.57
N LEU A 125 -6.40 -14.97 11.40
CA LEU A 125 -7.84 -14.75 11.22
C LEU A 125 -8.59 -16.08 11.20
N ASN A 126 -9.81 -16.07 11.73
CA ASN A 126 -10.71 -17.21 11.63
C ASN A 126 -11.32 -17.32 10.21
N LEU A 127 -12.01 -18.43 9.93
CA LEU A 127 -12.56 -18.70 8.60
C LEU A 127 -13.57 -17.64 8.12
N GLU A 128 -14.37 -17.08 9.03
CA GLU A 128 -15.38 -16.06 8.71
C GLU A 128 -14.72 -14.72 8.36
N GLN A 129 -13.75 -14.28 9.16
CA GLN A 129 -12.95 -13.08 8.90
C GLN A 129 -12.19 -13.19 7.58
N GLN A 130 -11.60 -14.35 7.30
CA GLN A 130 -10.93 -14.61 6.02
C GLN A 130 -11.91 -14.58 4.84
N ALA A 131 -13.09 -15.17 4.99
CA ALA A 131 -14.12 -15.16 3.95
C ALA A 131 -14.59 -13.73 3.64
N TYR A 132 -14.77 -12.90 4.68
CA TYR A 132 -15.10 -11.48 4.53
C TYR A 132 -14.05 -10.73 3.70
N ILE A 133 -12.76 -10.94 4.00
CA ILE A 133 -11.66 -10.32 3.25
C ILE A 133 -11.70 -10.74 1.77
N ARG A 134 -11.87 -12.03 1.48
CA ARG A 134 -11.90 -12.55 0.10
C ARG A 134 -13.06 -11.95 -0.70
N ASP A 135 -14.27 -11.99 -0.15
CA ASP A 135 -15.46 -11.45 -0.81
C ASP A 135 -15.31 -9.95 -1.10
N LYS A 136 -14.73 -9.18 -0.17
CA LYS A 136 -14.47 -7.76 -0.41
C LYS A 136 -13.40 -7.52 -1.46
N MET A 137 -12.36 -8.36 -1.52
CA MET A 137 -11.34 -8.30 -2.54
C MET A 137 -11.93 -8.58 -3.92
N ASP A 138 -12.75 -9.62 -4.06
CA ASP A 138 -13.41 -9.99 -5.31
C ASP A 138 -14.29 -8.85 -5.82
N ARG A 139 -15.15 -8.31 -4.95
CA ARG A 139 -15.98 -7.13 -5.28
C ARG A 139 -15.14 -5.93 -5.72
N HIS A 140 -14.02 -5.66 -5.05
CA HIS A 140 -13.16 -4.53 -5.44
C HIS A 140 -12.48 -4.73 -6.81
N LEU A 141 -12.12 -5.97 -7.14
CA LEU A 141 -11.56 -6.32 -8.44
C LEU A 141 -12.60 -6.18 -9.56
N GLU A 142 -13.84 -6.60 -9.32
CA GLU A 142 -14.97 -6.45 -10.24
C GLU A 142 -15.27 -4.97 -10.56
N HIS A 143 -15.35 -4.11 -9.53
CA HIS A 143 -15.63 -2.69 -9.71
C HIS A 143 -14.55 -1.95 -10.52
N ARG A 144 -13.30 -2.44 -10.50
CA ARG A 144 -12.21 -1.88 -11.31
C ARG A 144 -12.16 -2.39 -12.75
N GLY A 145 -12.87 -3.47 -13.07
CA GLY A 145 -13.02 -3.98 -14.43
C GLY A 145 -13.88 -3.10 -15.34
N HIS A 146 -14.74 -2.25 -14.77
CA HIS A 146 -15.68 -1.42 -15.53
C HIS A 146 -15.09 -0.14 -16.14
N PHE A 147 -13.91 0.32 -15.70
CA PHE A 147 -13.28 1.55 -16.21
C PHE A 147 -12.45 1.36 -17.51
N GLY A 148 -12.59 0.21 -18.18
CA GLY A 148 -11.79 -0.15 -19.37
C GLY A 148 -12.59 -0.49 -20.63
N ARG A 149 -13.91 -0.24 -20.66
CA ARG A 149 -14.74 -0.44 -21.86
C ARG A 149 -15.47 0.85 -22.24
N HIS A 150 -14.76 1.80 -22.84
CA HIS A 150 -15.31 2.83 -23.72
C HIS A 150 -14.20 3.32 -24.65
#